data_AF-A0A0G0H6L3-F1
#
_entry.id   AF-A0A0G0H6L3-F1
#
_cell.length_a   1.000
_cell.length_b   1.000
_cell.length_c   1.000
_cell.angle_alpha   90.00
_cell.angle_beta   90.00
_cell.angle_gamma   90.00
#
_symmetry.space_group_name_H-M   'P 1'
#
loop_
_entity.id
_entity.type
_entity.pdbx_description
1 polymer ?
#
loop_
_entity_poly.entity_id
_entity_poly.type
_entity_poly.pdbx_seq_one_letter_code
_entity_poly.pdbx_strand_id
1 'polypeptide(L)'
;MSKKSKKLIRAEASTLIVVGVLVITGAAILLSSTLNTTSKTTSSYAEATSCPYDSGVPIPLGQTETDASNAENRWPISQHRSDYDGLVDTSNLQSISDEGVLTLTKTDGGPVDGNVRNMMASMFGYKPKRLIAAYDLPSIGGTYVLEVPVDSENRDIKMPGTGYDIGGGYEAMVVFAASDRVTLHIGRHEYFTGTKTCASGQICSGGYWIYVKNICVDQQIQNAYNKAKGAQEAAGADLNPIQLPMVLPGHILGKASGSSVLVGVRDNGPFISIFKPDYWGGVPEKDIIEQEPTPTNSPEPNIPDIPEDALIPDEPDNPTPTPTFTPTPTLKQRLLYYLPVISGNNNVLEAPTPAPSTTFVVTLNINTQTLCSDEVVAIMSQLGIAKPVICTP
;
A
#
# COMPACT_ATOMS: atom_id res chain seq x y z
N MET A 1 -59.03 15.23 -52.62
CA MET A 1 -58.82 15.92 -51.32
C MET A 1 -58.52 14.86 -50.28
N SER A 2 -57.57 14.90 -49.37
CA SER A 2 -56.62 15.92 -48.92
C SER A 2 -55.48 15.17 -48.21
N LYS A 3 -54.23 15.28 -48.70
CA LYS A 3 -53.04 14.75 -48.02
C LYS A 3 -52.68 15.73 -46.90
N LYS A 4 -53.14 15.46 -45.67
CA LYS A 4 -52.69 16.18 -44.46
C LYS A 4 -51.23 15.81 -44.18
N SER A 5 -50.32 16.66 -44.64
CA SER A 5 -48.92 16.66 -44.22
C SER A 5 -48.84 17.06 -42.75
N LYS A 6 -48.49 16.10 -41.88
CA LYS A 6 -48.21 16.35 -40.45
C LYS A 6 -46.89 17.11 -40.36
N LYS A 7 -46.96 18.43 -40.26
CA LYS A 7 -45.85 19.27 -39.81
C LYS A 7 -45.57 18.91 -38.35
N LEU A 8 -44.59 18.03 -38.12
CA LEU A 8 -44.00 17.85 -36.81
C LEU A 8 -43.40 19.21 -36.40
N ILE A 9 -43.92 19.77 -35.31
CA ILE A 9 -43.53 21.10 -34.81
C ILE A 9 -42.08 20.97 -34.32
N ARG A 10 -41.17 21.74 -34.91
CA ARG A 10 -39.71 21.71 -34.67
C ARG A 10 -39.31 21.79 -33.17
N ALA A 11 -40.22 22.22 -32.30
CA ALA A 11 -39.99 22.29 -30.85
C ALA A 11 -39.94 20.90 -30.17
N GLU A 12 -40.72 19.91 -30.62
CA GLU A 12 -40.76 18.58 -29.97
C GLU A 12 -39.53 17.72 -30.30
N ALA A 13 -38.93 17.91 -31.48
CA ALA A 13 -37.73 17.20 -31.89
C ALA A 13 -36.51 17.60 -31.05
N SER A 14 -36.40 18.87 -30.64
CA SER A 14 -35.27 19.34 -29.82
C SER A 14 -35.30 18.77 -28.40
N THR A 15 -36.48 18.66 -27.79
CA THR A 15 -36.63 18.12 -26.43
C THR A 15 -36.23 16.64 -26.36
N LEU A 16 -36.61 15.85 -27.38
CA LEU A 16 -36.22 14.43 -27.46
C LEU A 16 -34.71 14.24 -27.60
N ILE A 17 -34.02 15.14 -28.33
CA ILE A 17 -32.57 15.07 -28.50
C ILE A 17 -31.84 15.39 -27.19
N VAL A 18 -32.28 16.42 -26.45
CA VAL A 18 -31.65 16.82 -25.18
C VAL A 18 -31.81 15.73 -24.11
N VAL A 19 -33.01 15.13 -24.00
CA VAL A 19 -33.26 14.03 -23.06
C VAL A 19 -32.44 12.79 -23.44
N GLY A 20 -32.35 12.48 -24.73
CA GLY A 20 -31.52 11.36 -25.21
C GLY A 20 -30.04 11.52 -24.86
N VAL A 21 -29.48 12.72 -25.02
CA VAL A 21 -28.08 13.01 -24.66
C VAL A 21 -27.86 12.91 -23.16
N LEU A 22 -28.77 13.43 -22.33
CA LEU A 22 -28.65 13.33 -20.86
C LEU A 22 -28.69 11.88 -20.35
N VAL A 23 -29.55 11.03 -20.93
CA VAL A 23 -29.62 9.61 -20.56
C VAL A 23 -28.35 8.87 -20.95
N ILE A 24 -27.81 9.12 -22.14
CA ILE A 24 -26.57 8.48 -22.61
C ILE A 24 -25.37 8.93 -21.76
N THR A 25 -25.25 10.24 -21.48
CA THR A 25 -24.16 10.76 -20.65
C THR A 25 -24.27 10.26 -19.20
N GLY A 26 -25.48 10.21 -18.64
CA GLY A 26 -25.72 9.65 -17.30
C GLY A 26 -25.35 8.17 -17.22
N ALA A 27 -25.73 7.37 -18.21
CA ALA A 27 -25.39 5.94 -18.28
C ALA A 27 -23.87 5.74 -18.46
N ALA A 28 -23.20 6.55 -19.27
CA ALA A 28 -21.75 6.46 -19.46
C ALA A 28 -20.95 6.81 -18.19
N ILE A 29 -21.41 7.80 -17.42
CA ILE A 29 -20.81 8.14 -16.13
C ILE A 29 -21.02 7.00 -15.11
N LEU A 30 -22.22 6.42 -15.07
CA LEU A 30 -22.54 5.29 -14.19
C LEU A 30 -21.77 4.01 -14.55
N LEU A 31 -21.60 3.72 -15.85
CA LEU A 31 -20.81 2.59 -16.33
C LEU A 31 -19.31 2.82 -16.08
N SER A 32 -18.81 4.04 -16.23
CA SER A 32 -17.41 4.36 -15.95
C SER A 32 -17.09 4.29 -14.46
N SER A 33 -18.01 4.70 -13.59
CA SER A 33 -17.81 4.60 -12.14
C SER A 33 -17.92 3.17 -11.61
N THR A 34 -18.70 2.29 -12.26
CA THR A 34 -18.86 0.89 -11.84
C THR A 34 -17.86 -0.07 -12.46
N LEU A 35 -17.39 0.18 -13.70
CA LEU A 35 -16.45 -0.71 -14.40
C LEU A 35 -14.98 -0.41 -14.10
N ASN A 36 -14.65 0.78 -13.58
CA ASN A 36 -13.26 1.12 -13.24
C ASN A 36 -12.78 0.57 -11.89
N THR A 37 -13.66 -0.09 -11.14
CA THR A 37 -13.27 -1.04 -10.07
C THR A 37 -12.89 -2.38 -10.70
N THR A 38 -11.91 -2.37 -11.60
CA THR A 38 -11.23 -3.62 -11.96
C THR A 38 -10.50 -4.07 -10.72
N SER A 39 -11.03 -5.07 -10.02
CA SER A 39 -10.37 -5.67 -8.86
C SER A 39 -8.98 -6.08 -9.29
N LYS A 40 -7.98 -5.32 -8.86
CA LYS A 40 -6.58 -5.60 -9.15
C LYS A 40 -6.30 -6.93 -8.47
N THR A 41 -6.22 -8.00 -9.25
CA THR A 41 -5.74 -9.30 -8.78
C THR A 41 -4.25 -9.14 -8.49
N THR A 42 -3.94 -8.60 -7.32
CA THR A 42 -2.59 -8.65 -6.78
C THR A 42 -2.28 -10.13 -6.58
N SER A 43 -1.31 -10.63 -7.36
CA SER A 43 -0.67 -11.94 -7.19
C SER A 43 -0.56 -12.20 -5.69
N SER A 44 -1.36 -13.15 -5.22
CA SER A 44 -1.69 -13.33 -3.80
C SER A 44 -0.66 -14.14 -3.04
N TYR A 45 0.39 -14.54 -3.74
CA TYR A 45 1.49 -15.30 -3.21
C TYR A 45 2.52 -14.32 -2.66
N ALA A 46 3.17 -14.71 -1.57
CA ALA A 46 4.43 -14.08 -1.20
C ALA A 46 5.36 -14.25 -2.42
N GLU A 47 5.47 -13.23 -3.26
CA GLU A 47 6.49 -13.23 -4.29
C GLU A 47 7.82 -13.32 -3.55
N ALA A 48 8.61 -14.35 -3.86
CA ALA A 48 9.84 -14.62 -3.16
C ALA A 48 10.87 -13.54 -3.48
N THR A 49 10.77 -12.38 -2.83
CA THR A 49 11.86 -11.43 -2.75
C THR A 49 12.93 -12.08 -1.87
N SER A 50 14.11 -12.29 -2.45
CA SER A 50 15.19 -13.14 -1.95
C SER A 50 15.80 -12.65 -0.63
N CYS A 51 15.08 -12.82 0.47
CA CYS A 51 15.61 -12.51 1.79
C CYS A 51 15.61 -13.77 2.67
N PRO A 52 16.72 -14.53 2.68
CA PRO A 52 16.80 -15.84 3.32
C PRO A 52 17.14 -15.72 4.81
N TYR A 53 16.44 -14.85 5.55
CA TYR A 53 16.61 -14.84 7.01
C TYR A 53 15.81 -15.98 7.63
N ASP A 54 16.51 -16.81 8.41
CA ASP A 54 15.95 -17.92 9.17
C ASP A 54 16.62 -17.89 10.55
N SER A 55 15.85 -17.67 11.60
CA SER A 55 16.39 -17.70 12.97
C SER A 55 16.70 -19.13 13.45
N GLY A 56 16.16 -20.14 12.78
CA GLY A 56 16.12 -21.53 13.26
C GLY A 56 15.20 -21.74 14.46
N VAL A 57 14.48 -20.71 14.92
CA VAL A 57 13.59 -20.81 16.08
C VAL A 57 12.22 -21.29 15.64
N PRO A 58 11.75 -22.46 16.10
CA PRO A 58 10.46 -22.99 15.66
C PRO A 58 9.31 -22.09 16.15
N ILE A 59 8.36 -21.82 15.25
CA ILE A 59 7.15 -21.06 15.57
C ILE A 59 5.99 -22.04 15.81
N PRO A 60 5.51 -22.17 17.05
CA PRO A 60 4.40 -23.06 17.36
C PRO A 60 3.09 -22.50 16.81
N LEU A 61 2.18 -23.41 16.48
CA LEU A 61 0.80 -23.05 16.15
C LEU A 61 -0.03 -23.01 17.43
N GLY A 62 -0.68 -21.88 17.66
CA GLY A 62 -1.73 -21.74 18.66
C GLY A 62 -3.07 -22.14 18.08
N GLN A 63 -3.98 -22.56 18.96
CA GLN A 63 -5.38 -22.73 18.60
C GLN A 63 -6.17 -21.50 19.00
N THR A 64 -7.06 -21.07 18.12
CA THR A 64 -8.16 -20.18 18.49
C THR A 64 -9.21 -20.92 19.32
N GLU A 65 -10.10 -20.19 19.98
CA GLU A 65 -11.27 -20.62 20.77
C GLU A 65 -11.95 -21.79 20.10
N THR A 66 -12.28 -22.75 20.92
CA THR A 66 -12.97 -23.97 20.49
C THR A 66 -14.47 -23.87 20.66
N ASP A 67 -14.96 -22.85 21.37
CA ASP A 67 -16.40 -22.57 21.50
C ASP A 67 -17.05 -22.35 20.12
N ALA A 68 -17.91 -23.29 19.75
CA ALA A 68 -18.69 -23.29 18.52
C ALA A 68 -19.70 -22.14 18.45
N SER A 69 -20.15 -21.60 19.59
CA SER A 69 -21.05 -20.44 19.61
C SER A 69 -20.39 -19.17 19.05
N ASN A 70 -19.05 -19.13 19.05
CA ASN A 70 -18.27 -18.04 18.47
C ASN A 70 -17.78 -18.34 17.04
N ALA A 71 -18.21 -19.45 16.42
CA ALA A 71 -17.75 -19.85 15.09
C ALA A 71 -18.10 -18.84 13.99
N GLU A 72 -19.34 -18.33 13.98
CA GLU A 72 -19.86 -17.42 12.95
C GLU A 72 -19.18 -16.05 12.95
N ASN A 73 -18.56 -15.68 14.07
CA ASN A 73 -17.90 -14.40 14.20
C ASN A 73 -16.40 -14.47 13.85
N ARG A 74 -15.85 -15.65 13.55
CA ARG A 74 -14.42 -15.78 13.19
C ARG A 74 -14.18 -15.12 11.86
N TRP A 75 -13.05 -14.43 11.72
CA TRP A 75 -12.67 -13.74 10.49
C TRP A 75 -11.74 -14.64 9.67
N PRO A 76 -12.23 -15.28 8.59
CA PRO A 76 -11.36 -16.09 7.75
C PRO A 76 -10.36 -15.19 7.06
N ILE A 77 -9.08 -15.61 7.02
CA ILE A 77 -8.01 -14.85 6.35
C ILE A 77 -8.38 -14.55 4.89
N SER A 78 -9.07 -15.48 4.24
CA SER A 78 -9.54 -15.35 2.85
C SER A 78 -10.60 -14.27 2.64
N GLN A 79 -11.40 -13.95 3.66
CA GLN A 79 -12.51 -12.99 3.55
C GLN A 79 -12.12 -11.57 3.97
N HIS A 80 -11.16 -11.42 4.89
CA HIS A 80 -10.73 -10.13 5.44
C HIS A 80 -9.31 -9.76 5.06
N ARG A 81 -8.85 -10.20 3.87
CA ARG A 81 -7.46 -10.06 3.46
C ARG A 81 -6.95 -8.61 3.50
N SER A 82 -7.79 -7.63 3.16
CA SER A 82 -7.43 -6.20 3.24
C SER A 82 -7.09 -5.75 4.65
N ASP A 83 -7.70 -6.36 5.68
CA ASP A 83 -7.42 -6.08 7.07
C ASP A 83 -6.13 -6.73 7.56
N TYR A 84 -5.82 -7.92 7.04
CA TYR A 84 -4.62 -8.68 7.35
C TYR A 84 -3.37 -8.14 6.64
N ASP A 85 -3.52 -7.51 5.47
CA ASP A 85 -2.44 -7.00 4.63
C ASP A 85 -2.56 -5.49 4.41
N GLY A 86 -2.71 -4.75 5.52
CA GLY A 86 -3.04 -3.31 5.49
C GLY A 86 -1.97 -2.40 4.87
N LEU A 87 -0.75 -2.90 4.66
CA LEU A 87 0.37 -2.15 4.05
C LEU A 87 0.73 -2.64 2.63
N VAL A 88 -0.13 -3.41 1.96
CA VAL A 88 0.14 -3.91 0.60
C VAL A 88 0.39 -2.79 -0.41
N ASP A 89 -0.46 -1.76 -0.40
CA ASP A 89 -0.38 -0.63 -1.32
C ASP A 89 0.03 0.64 -0.57
N THR A 90 1.33 0.95 -0.65
CA THR A 90 1.90 2.15 -0.04
C THR A 90 1.98 3.31 -1.03
N SER A 91 1.52 3.18 -2.29
CA SER A 91 1.65 4.27 -3.27
C SER A 91 0.73 5.45 -3.02
N ASN A 92 -0.31 5.26 -2.21
CA ASN A 92 -1.28 6.30 -1.85
C ASN A 92 -1.00 6.95 -0.49
N LEU A 93 0.10 6.58 0.17
CA LEU A 93 0.49 7.17 1.44
C LEU A 93 0.83 8.65 1.26
N GLN A 94 0.18 9.51 2.04
CA GLN A 94 0.45 10.94 2.04
C GLN A 94 1.44 11.25 3.16
N SER A 95 2.64 11.72 2.78
CA SER A 95 3.66 12.10 3.75
C SER A 95 3.22 13.31 4.58
N ILE A 96 3.65 13.32 5.84
CA ILE A 96 3.33 14.37 6.79
C ILE A 96 4.64 15.02 7.26
N SER A 97 4.63 16.34 7.36
CA SER A 97 5.78 17.16 7.76
C SER A 97 5.66 17.72 9.18
N ASP A 98 4.92 17.06 10.06
CA ASP A 98 4.73 17.49 11.45
C ASP A 98 5.98 17.13 12.26
N GLU A 99 6.79 18.15 12.58
CA GLU A 99 8.03 17.99 13.33
C GLU A 99 7.85 17.33 14.70
N GLY A 100 6.72 17.55 15.37
CA GLY A 100 6.44 16.91 16.66
C GLY A 100 6.23 15.41 16.52
N VAL A 101 5.67 14.97 15.39
CA VAL A 101 5.52 13.55 15.03
C VAL A 101 6.88 12.97 14.68
N LEU A 102 7.63 13.65 13.80
CA LEU A 102 8.91 13.16 13.32
C LEU A 102 9.94 13.06 14.46
N THR A 103 9.88 13.93 15.46
CA THR A 103 10.78 13.90 16.64
C THR A 103 10.24 13.09 17.82
N LEU A 104 9.07 12.45 17.68
CA LEU A 104 8.41 11.68 18.74
C LEU A 104 8.19 12.50 20.04
N THR A 105 7.88 13.79 19.89
CA THR A 105 7.65 14.72 21.00
C THR A 105 6.19 15.13 21.14
N LYS A 106 5.37 14.88 20.12
CA LYS A 106 3.95 15.24 20.13
C LYS A 106 3.17 14.36 21.12
N THR A 107 2.36 15.02 21.95
CA THR A 107 1.56 14.40 23.03
C THR A 107 0.05 14.54 22.81
N ASP A 108 -0.39 14.76 21.57
CA ASP A 108 -1.82 14.89 21.27
C ASP A 108 -2.59 13.57 21.47
N GLY A 109 -3.91 13.66 21.57
CA GLY A 109 -4.82 12.51 21.71
C GLY A 109 -5.01 11.99 23.15
N GLY A 110 -5.78 10.91 23.28
CA GLY A 110 -6.15 10.29 24.56
C GLY A 110 -5.02 9.52 25.27
N PRO A 111 -5.30 8.94 26.45
CA PRO A 111 -4.32 8.16 27.21
C PRO A 111 -3.82 6.95 26.40
N VAL A 112 -2.53 6.61 26.58
CA VAL A 112 -1.96 5.36 26.08
C VAL A 112 -2.25 4.25 27.09
N ASP A 113 -2.70 3.10 26.58
CA ASP A 113 -2.90 1.90 27.39
C ASP A 113 -1.55 1.46 28.00
N GLY A 114 -1.56 1.24 29.31
CA GLY A 114 -0.36 0.88 30.07
C GLY A 114 0.30 -0.42 29.59
N ASN A 115 -0.46 -1.35 29.00
CA ASN A 115 0.07 -2.63 28.53
C ASN A 115 0.89 -2.49 27.25
N VAL A 116 0.63 -1.49 26.40
CA VAL A 116 1.40 -1.24 25.17
C VAL A 116 2.38 -0.09 25.32
N ARG A 117 2.61 0.38 26.55
CA ARG A 117 3.65 1.36 26.84
C ARG A 117 5.01 0.76 26.50
N ASN A 118 5.88 1.55 25.89
CA ASN A 118 7.21 1.15 25.41
C ASN A 118 7.21 0.06 24.32
N MET A 119 6.05 -0.27 23.73
CA MET A 119 5.95 -1.31 22.70
C MET A 119 6.91 -1.04 21.53
N MET A 120 6.95 0.19 21.01
CA MET A 120 7.85 0.53 19.89
C MET A 120 9.31 0.47 20.31
N ALA A 121 9.64 0.98 21.50
CA ALA A 121 10.96 0.85 22.08
C ALA A 121 11.41 -0.62 22.21
N SER A 122 10.53 -1.53 22.63
CA SER A 122 10.84 -2.96 22.73
C SER A 122 11.02 -3.63 21.38
N MET A 123 10.32 -3.18 20.33
CA MET A 123 10.43 -3.73 18.98
C MET A 123 11.80 -3.45 18.36
N PHE A 124 12.30 -2.22 18.51
CA PHE A 124 13.54 -1.75 17.88
C PHE A 124 14.76 -1.82 18.81
N GLY A 125 14.56 -1.74 20.12
CA GLY A 125 15.63 -1.67 21.13
C GLY A 125 16.24 -0.27 21.31
N TYR A 126 15.72 0.74 20.61
CA TYR A 126 16.14 2.14 20.72
C TYR A 126 14.96 3.07 20.39
N LYS A 127 15.13 4.35 20.74
CA LYS A 127 14.27 5.44 20.30
C LYS A 127 15.02 6.26 19.24
N PRO A 128 14.56 6.36 17.98
CA PRO A 128 15.21 7.24 17.03
C PRO A 128 15.00 8.70 17.46
N LYS A 129 16.03 9.56 17.35
CA LYS A 129 15.85 11.01 17.55
C LYS A 129 14.81 11.59 16.58
N ARG A 130 14.77 11.02 15.37
CA ARG A 130 13.93 11.47 14.28
C ARG A 130 13.49 10.30 13.41
N LEU A 131 12.21 10.26 13.05
CA LEU A 131 11.66 9.37 12.02
C LEU A 131 12.07 9.85 10.63
N ILE A 132 12.11 8.93 9.66
CA ILE A 132 12.34 9.29 8.25
C ILE A 132 11.11 10.01 7.70
N ALA A 133 9.95 9.43 7.95
CA ALA A 133 8.66 9.95 7.51
C ALA A 133 7.54 9.46 8.42
N ALA A 134 6.39 10.11 8.29
CA ALA A 134 5.11 9.64 8.81
C ALA A 134 4.06 9.81 7.70
N TYR A 135 3.11 8.88 7.62
CA TYR A 135 2.13 8.84 6.54
C TYR A 135 0.71 8.79 7.06
N ASP A 136 -0.18 9.56 6.44
CA ASP A 136 -1.62 9.45 6.63
C ASP A 136 -2.22 8.38 5.71
N LEU A 137 -3.25 7.69 6.21
CA LEU A 137 -4.06 6.71 5.49
C LEU A 137 -5.49 7.27 5.35
N PRO A 138 -5.73 8.14 4.35
CA PRO A 138 -7.00 8.87 4.23
C PRO A 138 -8.23 7.98 4.05
N SER A 139 -8.07 6.73 3.59
CA SER A 139 -9.18 5.79 3.36
C SER A 139 -9.76 5.17 4.64
N ILE A 140 -9.02 5.15 5.74
CA ILE A 140 -9.42 4.44 6.96
C ILE A 140 -9.80 5.42 8.07
N GLY A 141 -9.39 6.69 7.95
CA GLY A 141 -9.42 7.66 9.04
C GLY A 141 -8.47 7.18 10.15
N GLY A 142 -7.70 8.07 10.75
CA GLY A 142 -6.80 7.65 11.82
C GLY A 142 -5.40 8.18 11.69
N THR A 143 -4.56 7.67 12.57
CA THR A 143 -3.21 8.18 12.78
C THR A 143 -2.18 7.55 11.84
N TYR A 144 -0.91 7.86 12.08
CA TYR A 144 0.13 7.71 11.08
C TYR A 144 0.78 6.33 11.06
N VAL A 145 1.11 5.87 9.86
CA VAL A 145 2.14 4.84 9.65
C VAL A 145 3.50 5.53 9.73
N LEU A 146 4.40 5.01 10.55
CA LEU A 146 5.72 5.60 10.76
C LEU A 146 6.76 4.89 9.90
N GLU A 147 7.65 5.65 9.26
CA GLU A 147 8.87 5.13 8.68
C GLU A 147 10.02 5.32 9.67
N VAL A 148 10.37 4.23 10.34
CA VAL A 148 11.37 4.21 11.40
C VAL A 148 12.73 3.92 10.77
N PRO A 149 13.75 4.78 10.99
CA PRO A 149 15.11 4.49 10.52
C PRO A 149 15.67 3.30 11.29
N VAL A 150 16.43 2.45 10.61
CA VAL A 150 16.99 1.21 11.15
C VAL A 150 18.47 1.38 11.48
N ASP A 151 18.83 0.95 12.69
CA ASP A 151 20.21 0.82 13.11
C ASP A 151 20.97 -0.22 12.27
N SER A 152 22.04 0.21 11.60
CA SER A 152 22.86 -0.67 10.76
C SER A 152 23.56 -1.76 11.59
N GLU A 153 23.83 -1.50 12.87
CA GLU A 153 24.44 -2.45 13.81
C GLU A 153 23.42 -3.45 14.36
N ASN A 154 22.14 -3.09 14.37
CA ASN A 154 21.05 -3.93 14.86
C ASN A 154 19.81 -3.79 13.95
N ARG A 155 19.73 -4.68 12.97
CA ARG A 155 18.62 -4.72 11.99
C ARG A 155 17.46 -5.61 12.43
N ASP A 156 17.52 -6.20 13.62
CA ASP A 156 16.51 -7.13 14.09
C ASP A 156 15.21 -6.39 14.44
N ILE A 157 14.09 -6.87 13.90
CA ILE A 157 12.77 -6.37 14.24
C ILE A 157 12.08 -7.41 15.10
N LYS A 158 11.83 -7.06 16.36
CA LYS A 158 11.34 -8.01 17.37
C LYS A 158 9.85 -7.87 17.60
N MET A 159 9.22 -8.97 18.02
CA MET A 159 7.91 -8.93 18.65
C MET A 159 8.05 -8.05 19.89
N PRO A 160 7.34 -6.91 19.98
CA PRO A 160 7.44 -6.07 21.15
C PRO A 160 6.90 -6.82 22.36
N GLY A 161 7.54 -6.66 23.51
CA GLY A 161 6.92 -7.06 24.77
C GLY A 161 5.76 -6.12 25.08
N THR A 162 4.58 -6.68 25.36
CA THR A 162 3.46 -5.92 25.91
C THR A 162 3.02 -6.55 27.23
N GLY A 163 2.07 -5.93 27.90
CA GLY A 163 1.46 -6.48 29.12
C GLY A 163 0.40 -7.55 28.84
N TYR A 164 0.17 -7.90 27.58
CA TYR A 164 -0.82 -8.90 27.19
C TYR A 164 -0.21 -10.31 27.10
N ASP A 165 -1.04 -11.30 27.43
CA ASP A 165 -0.72 -12.71 27.22
C ASP A 165 -1.93 -13.34 26.52
N ILE A 166 -1.72 -13.86 25.31
CA ILE A 166 -2.77 -14.54 24.53
C ILE A 166 -2.94 -16.01 24.94
N GLY A 167 -2.24 -16.43 25.98
CA GLY A 167 -2.19 -17.78 26.54
C GLY A 167 -0.83 -18.41 26.33
N GLY A 168 -0.27 -19.06 27.36
CA GLY A 168 0.99 -19.81 27.26
C GLY A 168 2.25 -18.94 27.22
N GLY A 169 2.16 -17.66 27.60
CA GLY A 169 3.27 -16.70 27.57
C GLY A 169 3.52 -16.11 26.16
N TYR A 170 2.62 -16.34 25.21
CA TYR A 170 2.70 -15.76 23.88
C TYR A 170 2.08 -14.37 23.86
N GLU A 171 2.64 -13.50 23.03
CA GLU A 171 2.27 -12.08 22.95
C GLU A 171 1.26 -11.83 21.82
N ALA A 172 1.47 -12.48 20.67
CA ALA A 172 0.66 -12.25 19.49
C ALA A 172 0.52 -13.48 18.61
N MET A 173 -0.54 -13.47 17.82
CA MET A 173 -0.70 -14.37 16.68
C MET A 173 -0.20 -13.68 15.40
N VAL A 174 0.47 -14.44 14.55
CA VAL A 174 0.84 -14.02 13.19
C VAL A 174 -0.36 -14.27 12.30
N VAL A 175 -1.03 -13.20 11.89
CA VAL A 175 -2.24 -13.25 11.08
C VAL A 175 -1.97 -13.07 9.60
N PHE A 176 -0.80 -12.55 9.26
CA PHE A 176 -0.30 -12.47 7.89
C PHE A 176 1.23 -12.50 7.90
N ALA A 177 1.82 -13.25 6.97
CA ALA A 177 3.25 -13.18 6.69
C ALA A 177 3.51 -13.33 5.19
N ALA A 178 4.27 -12.40 4.64
CA ALA A 178 4.92 -12.48 3.32
C ALA A 178 6.43 -12.29 3.50
N SER A 179 7.20 -12.33 2.42
CA SER A 179 8.67 -12.20 2.51
C SER A 179 9.16 -10.83 2.98
N ASP A 180 8.35 -9.78 2.77
CA ASP A 180 8.71 -8.38 3.00
C ASP A 180 7.92 -7.69 4.13
N ARG A 181 6.93 -8.38 4.70
CA ARG A 181 6.00 -7.81 5.68
C ARG A 181 5.26 -8.87 6.51
N VAL A 182 4.93 -8.50 7.73
CA VAL A 182 4.19 -9.34 8.69
C VAL A 182 3.08 -8.51 9.34
N THR A 183 1.99 -9.16 9.72
CA THR A 183 0.96 -8.56 10.56
C THR A 183 0.68 -9.44 11.75
N LEU A 184 0.66 -8.80 12.91
CA LEU A 184 0.50 -9.42 14.21
C LEU A 184 -0.80 -8.93 14.83
N HIS A 185 -1.45 -9.80 15.59
CA HIS A 185 -2.60 -9.46 16.41
C HIS A 185 -2.31 -9.76 17.88
N ILE A 186 -2.42 -8.74 18.71
CA ILE A 186 -2.29 -8.79 20.15
C ILE A 186 -3.69 -8.68 20.75
N GLY A 187 -4.15 -9.79 21.30
CA GLY A 187 -5.47 -9.92 21.90
C GLY A 187 -5.86 -11.39 21.94
N ARG A 188 -6.75 -11.76 22.87
CA ARG A 188 -7.32 -13.10 22.82
C ARG A 188 -8.03 -13.25 21.46
N HIS A 189 -7.83 -14.38 20.78
CA HIS A 189 -8.36 -14.57 19.44
C HIS A 189 -9.90 -14.47 19.40
N GLU A 190 -10.60 -14.58 20.55
CA GLU A 190 -12.05 -14.39 20.76
C GLU A 190 -12.47 -12.94 20.50
N TYR A 191 -11.56 -12.16 19.94
CA TYR A 191 -11.74 -10.81 19.47
C TYR A 191 -11.40 -10.62 17.98
N PHE A 192 -11.03 -11.68 17.24
CA PHE A 192 -11.33 -11.68 15.80
C PHE A 192 -12.85 -11.66 15.56
N THR A 193 -13.60 -12.03 16.58
CA THR A 193 -15.05 -11.99 16.64
C THR A 193 -15.51 -10.64 17.16
N GLY A 194 -15.80 -9.72 16.25
CA GLY A 194 -16.38 -8.45 16.65
C GLY A 194 -17.82 -8.65 17.13
N THR A 195 -18.00 -8.78 18.43
CA THR A 195 -19.31 -8.57 19.08
C THR A 195 -19.50 -7.11 19.45
N LYS A 196 -18.42 -6.32 19.42
CA LYS A 196 -18.43 -4.89 19.68
C LYS A 196 -18.61 -4.12 18.39
N THR A 197 -19.69 -3.34 18.37
CA THR A 197 -19.85 -2.25 17.43
C THR A 197 -18.87 -1.15 17.82
N CYS A 198 -17.90 -0.85 16.96
CA CYS A 198 -17.02 0.30 17.14
C CYS A 198 -17.79 1.60 16.87
N ALA A 199 -17.19 2.75 17.17
CA ALA A 199 -17.86 4.06 17.08
C ALA A 199 -18.46 4.36 15.68
N SER A 200 -17.98 3.66 14.64
CA SER A 200 -18.50 3.73 13.26
C SER A 200 -19.84 3.01 13.04
N GLY A 201 -20.35 2.26 14.01
CA GLY A 201 -21.53 1.41 13.82
C GLY A 201 -21.22 0.05 13.16
N GLN A 202 -19.96 -0.20 12.82
CA GLN A 202 -19.51 -1.48 12.24
C GLN A 202 -19.00 -2.44 13.31
N ILE A 203 -18.93 -3.71 12.96
CA ILE A 203 -18.30 -4.73 13.77
C ILE A 203 -16.78 -4.56 13.65
N CYS A 204 -16.07 -4.30 14.75
CA CYS A 204 -14.62 -4.24 14.76
C CYS A 204 -14.02 -5.45 15.47
N SER A 205 -12.89 -5.93 14.97
CA SER A 205 -12.02 -6.84 15.72
C SER A 205 -11.53 -6.14 16.99
N GLY A 206 -11.57 -6.86 18.11
CA GLY A 206 -10.97 -6.45 19.37
C GLY A 206 -9.44 -6.66 19.37
N GLY A 207 -8.69 -5.80 20.04
CA GLY A 207 -7.24 -5.94 20.26
C GLY A 207 -6.38 -5.08 19.32
N TYR A 208 -5.08 -5.13 19.54
CA TYR A 208 -4.12 -4.36 18.76
C TYR A 208 -3.67 -5.15 17.55
N TRP A 209 -3.49 -4.48 16.42
CA TRP A 209 -2.82 -5.07 15.27
C TRP A 209 -1.59 -4.26 14.92
N ILE A 210 -0.50 -4.96 14.66
CA ILE A 210 0.77 -4.37 14.30
C ILE A 210 1.09 -4.80 12.88
N TYR A 211 1.24 -3.82 12.00
CA TYR A 211 1.68 -4.00 10.63
C TYR A 211 3.14 -3.59 10.53
N VAL A 212 3.97 -4.48 9.98
CA VAL A 212 5.39 -4.22 9.77
C VAL A 212 5.75 -4.55 8.34
N LYS A 213 6.33 -3.60 7.61
CA LYS A 213 6.74 -3.74 6.19
C LYS A 213 8.17 -3.26 5.98
N ASN A 214 8.80 -3.73 4.91
CA ASN A 214 10.22 -3.57 4.58
C ASN A 214 11.12 -4.38 5.53
N ILE A 215 10.69 -5.60 5.84
CA ILE A 215 11.47 -6.56 6.62
C ILE A 215 11.62 -7.88 5.87
N CYS A 216 12.79 -8.48 5.99
CA CYS A 216 13.09 -9.87 5.73
C CYS A 216 12.42 -10.75 6.78
N VAL A 217 11.17 -11.17 6.55
CA VAL A 217 10.42 -11.97 7.54
C VAL A 217 11.11 -13.32 7.76
N ASP A 218 11.24 -13.72 9.02
CA ASP A 218 11.80 -15.01 9.39
C ASP A 218 11.14 -16.18 8.66
N GLN A 219 11.95 -17.02 8.02
CA GLN A 219 11.49 -18.19 7.29
C GLN A 219 10.67 -19.14 8.17
N GLN A 220 10.96 -19.27 9.47
CA GLN A 220 10.16 -20.10 10.38
C GLN A 220 8.75 -19.54 10.56
N ILE A 221 8.59 -18.21 10.62
CA ILE A 221 7.28 -17.54 10.67
C ILE A 221 6.53 -17.76 9.37
N GLN A 222 7.19 -17.56 8.22
CA GLN A 222 6.57 -17.77 6.91
C GLN A 222 6.14 -19.24 6.72
N ASN A 223 6.98 -20.19 7.11
CA ASN A 223 6.67 -21.63 7.02
C ASN A 223 5.46 -21.99 7.89
N ALA A 224 5.43 -21.52 9.15
CA ALA A 224 4.31 -21.77 10.04
C ALA A 224 3.01 -21.13 9.53
N TYR A 225 3.08 -19.89 9.04
CA TYR A 225 1.94 -19.19 8.47
C TYR A 225 1.41 -19.89 7.22
N ASN A 226 2.27 -20.27 6.27
CA ASN A 226 1.86 -20.97 5.05
C ASN A 226 1.24 -22.34 5.35
N LYS A 227 1.74 -23.06 6.36
CA LYS A 227 1.14 -24.31 6.83
C LYS A 227 -0.28 -24.06 7.40
N ALA A 228 -0.43 -23.06 8.26
CA ALA A 228 -1.71 -22.67 8.84
C ALA A 228 -2.73 -22.23 7.76
N LYS A 229 -2.29 -21.36 6.84
CA LYS A 229 -3.08 -20.88 5.71
C LYS A 229 -3.57 -22.03 4.83
N GLY A 230 -2.69 -22.94 4.42
CA GLY A 230 -3.06 -24.08 3.59
C GLY A 230 -4.10 -24.99 4.27
N ALA A 231 -3.99 -25.17 5.59
CA ALA A 231 -4.99 -25.91 6.36
C ALA A 231 -6.34 -25.19 6.41
N GLN A 232 -6.36 -23.86 6.59
CA GLN A 232 -7.59 -23.06 6.58
C GLN A 232 -8.27 -23.06 5.21
N GLU A 233 -7.50 -22.88 4.14
CA GLU A 233 -8.02 -22.92 2.76
C GLU A 233 -8.62 -24.29 2.43
N ALA A 234 -7.97 -25.38 2.88
CA ALA A 234 -8.47 -26.74 2.68
C ALA A 234 -9.75 -27.04 3.50
N ALA A 235 -9.92 -26.40 4.66
CA ALA A 235 -11.08 -26.59 5.52
C ALA A 235 -12.35 -25.88 5.00
N GLY A 236 -12.20 -24.95 4.04
CA GLY A 236 -13.30 -24.30 3.35
C GLY A 236 -14.16 -23.45 4.30
N ALA A 237 -15.42 -23.86 4.49
CA ALA A 237 -16.33 -23.16 5.41
C ALA A 237 -16.18 -23.61 6.88
N ASP A 238 -15.56 -24.76 7.14
CA ASP A 238 -15.35 -25.26 8.50
C ASP A 238 -13.99 -24.78 9.03
N LEU A 239 -14.00 -23.63 9.71
CA LEU A 239 -12.78 -22.97 10.17
C LEU A 239 -12.55 -23.18 11.67
N ASN A 240 -12.95 -24.34 12.20
CA ASN A 240 -12.97 -24.60 13.64
C ASN A 240 -12.04 -25.75 14.08
N PRO A 241 -11.02 -25.49 14.93
CA PRO A 241 -10.42 -24.20 15.29
C PRO A 241 -9.48 -23.66 14.19
N ILE A 242 -9.31 -22.34 14.14
CA ILE A 242 -8.26 -21.70 13.35
C ILE A 242 -6.94 -21.92 14.10
N GLN A 243 -5.92 -22.40 13.39
CA GLN A 243 -4.57 -22.44 13.92
C GLN A 243 -3.76 -21.31 13.31
N LEU A 244 -3.06 -20.55 14.14
CA LEU A 244 -2.20 -19.45 13.72
C LEU A 244 -0.84 -19.55 14.42
N PRO A 245 0.26 -19.15 13.77
CA PRO A 245 1.56 -19.08 14.42
C PRO A 245 1.50 -18.11 15.61
N MET A 246 2.11 -18.47 16.74
CA MET A 246 2.21 -17.61 17.91
C MET A 246 3.65 -17.20 18.17
N VAL A 247 3.85 -15.94 18.53
CA VAL A 247 5.18 -15.38 18.84
C VAL A 247 5.27 -14.92 20.28
N LEU A 248 6.43 -15.16 20.88
CA LEU A 248 6.78 -14.74 22.23
C LEU A 248 7.26 -13.28 22.23
N PRO A 249 7.21 -12.57 23.36
CA PRO A 249 7.85 -11.26 23.48
C PRO A 249 9.36 -11.37 23.18
N GLY A 250 9.89 -10.42 22.41
CA GLY A 250 11.30 -10.35 22.02
C GLY A 250 11.72 -11.29 20.89
N HIS A 251 10.82 -12.16 20.39
CA HIS A 251 11.11 -13.04 19.25
C HIS A 251 11.43 -12.20 18.01
N ILE A 252 12.50 -12.51 17.27
CA ILE A 252 12.81 -11.81 16.02
C ILE A 252 11.77 -12.17 14.97
N LEU A 253 11.02 -11.18 14.48
CA LEU A 253 10.04 -11.34 13.41
C LEU A 253 10.70 -11.38 12.03
N GLY A 254 11.86 -10.73 11.93
CA GLY A 254 12.63 -10.59 10.73
C GLY A 254 13.74 -9.58 10.92
N LYS A 255 14.46 -9.30 9.84
CA LYS A 255 15.44 -8.21 9.79
C LYS A 255 14.97 -7.12 8.86
N ALA A 256 15.26 -5.86 9.11
CA ALA A 256 14.99 -4.82 8.12
C ALA A 256 15.62 -5.18 6.77
N SER A 257 14.91 -4.96 5.66
CA SER A 257 15.44 -5.21 4.32
C SER A 257 16.28 -4.03 3.81
N GLY A 258 15.96 -2.80 4.26
CA GLY A 258 16.69 -1.57 3.95
C GLY A 258 17.19 -0.82 5.19
N SER A 259 17.28 0.51 5.06
CA SER A 259 17.62 1.47 6.12
C SER A 259 16.40 1.95 6.90
N SER A 260 15.20 1.50 6.55
CA SER A 260 13.95 1.89 7.19
C SER A 260 12.94 0.73 7.25
N VAL A 261 12.02 0.82 8.20
CA VAL A 261 10.87 -0.09 8.35
C VAL A 261 9.61 0.74 8.49
N LEU A 262 8.55 0.34 7.79
CA LEU A 262 7.22 0.91 7.97
C LEU A 262 6.51 0.16 9.08
N VAL A 263 6.04 0.89 10.10
CA VAL A 263 5.22 0.33 11.17
C VAL A 263 3.94 1.13 11.33
N GLY A 264 2.82 0.42 11.40
CA GLY A 264 1.55 1.01 11.79
C GLY A 264 0.87 0.11 12.83
N VAL A 265 0.13 0.72 13.74
CA VAL A 265 -0.65 0.00 14.75
C VAL A 265 -2.08 0.48 14.72
N ARG A 266 -3.03 -0.45 14.78
CA ARG A 266 -4.45 -0.16 15.02
C ARG A 266 -4.90 -0.78 16.33
N ASP A 267 -5.94 -0.19 16.89
CA ASP A 267 -6.80 -0.83 17.90
C ASP A 267 -8.11 -1.26 17.18
N ASN A 268 -9.24 -1.28 17.88
CA ASN A 268 -10.60 -1.61 17.42
C ASN A 268 -11.19 -0.60 16.41
N GLY A 269 -10.42 -0.23 15.39
CA GLY A 269 -10.79 0.72 14.36
C GLY A 269 -9.56 1.35 13.67
N PRO A 270 -9.44 2.68 13.67
CA PRO A 270 -8.39 3.38 12.94
C PRO A 270 -6.99 3.12 13.51
N PHE A 271 -5.95 3.46 12.72
CA PHE A 271 -4.57 3.49 13.21
C PHE A 271 -4.43 4.44 14.41
N ILE A 272 -3.61 4.07 15.39
CA ILE A 272 -3.35 4.85 16.61
C ILE A 272 -2.03 5.63 16.53
N SER A 273 -1.89 6.67 17.35
CA SER A 273 -0.74 7.58 17.39
C SER A 273 0.50 6.95 18.02
N ILE A 274 1.17 6.05 17.29
CA ILE A 274 2.39 5.38 17.79
C ILE A 274 3.63 6.29 17.86
N PHE A 275 3.53 7.56 17.47
CA PHE A 275 4.60 8.55 17.64
C PHE A 275 4.69 9.12 19.06
N LYS A 276 3.71 8.87 19.93
CA LYS A 276 3.70 9.43 21.29
C LYS A 276 4.90 8.93 22.10
N PRO A 277 5.52 9.77 22.96
CA PRO A 277 6.66 9.39 23.78
C PRO A 277 6.45 8.10 24.61
N ASP A 278 5.22 7.84 25.06
CA ASP A 278 4.87 6.66 25.86
C ASP A 278 5.14 5.33 25.16
N TYR A 279 5.13 5.28 23.82
CA TYR A 279 5.45 4.06 23.07
C TYR A 279 6.96 3.82 22.94
N TRP A 280 7.79 4.82 23.24
CA TRP A 280 9.23 4.83 22.96
C TRP A 280 10.10 4.99 24.22
N GLY A 281 9.52 4.87 25.41
CA GLY A 281 10.27 4.99 26.67
C GLY A 281 11.12 3.76 27.00
N GLY A 282 12.01 3.91 27.98
CA GLY A 282 12.76 2.79 28.57
C GLY A 282 13.97 2.28 27.77
N VAL A 283 14.30 2.91 26.64
CA VAL A 283 15.46 2.58 25.79
C VAL A 283 16.30 3.83 25.50
N PRO A 284 17.59 3.69 25.16
CA PRO A 284 18.41 4.84 24.79
C PRO A 284 17.91 5.48 23.49
N GLU A 285 18.09 6.79 23.40
CA GLU A 285 17.88 7.54 22.16
C GLU A 285 19.09 7.37 21.23
N LYS A 286 18.85 7.07 19.95
CA LYS A 286 19.90 6.86 18.94
C LYS A 286 19.67 7.77 17.73
N ASP A 287 20.75 8.37 17.26
CA ASP A 287 20.75 9.15 16.02
C ASP A 287 21.15 8.25 14.86
N ILE A 288 20.19 7.93 13.99
CA ILE A 288 20.40 6.98 12.87
C ILE A 288 20.56 7.74 11.55
N ILE A 289 20.04 8.97 11.45
CA ILE A 289 19.96 9.71 10.18
C ILE A 289 21.27 10.46 9.90
N GLU A 290 22.08 10.77 10.92
CA GLU A 290 23.31 11.56 10.77
C GLU A 290 24.54 10.83 10.19
N GLN A 291 24.46 9.54 9.84
CA GLN A 291 25.51 8.92 9.03
C GLN A 291 25.30 9.26 7.54
N GLU A 292 25.44 10.54 7.19
CA GLU A 292 26.01 10.83 5.88
C GLU A 292 27.34 10.06 5.81
N PRO A 293 27.65 9.35 4.71
CA PRO A 293 28.95 8.73 4.56
C PRO A 293 29.95 9.87 4.74
N THR A 294 30.70 9.84 5.85
CA THR A 294 31.85 10.73 6.01
C THR A 294 32.61 10.57 4.71
N PRO A 295 32.77 11.64 3.90
CA PRO A 295 33.43 11.52 2.62
C PRO A 295 34.74 10.83 2.94
N THR A 296 34.88 9.59 2.48
CA THR A 296 36.13 8.88 2.60
C THR A 296 37.05 9.78 1.82
N ASN A 297 37.95 10.49 2.51
CA ASN A 297 38.98 11.28 1.88
C ASN A 297 39.68 10.30 0.95
N SER A 298 39.26 10.29 -0.31
CA SER A 298 39.98 9.62 -1.37
C SER A 298 41.37 10.19 -1.22
N PRO A 299 42.40 9.36 -0.94
CA PRO A 299 43.75 9.86 -0.83
C PRO A 299 43.97 10.71 -2.07
N GLU A 300 44.20 12.00 -1.83
CA GLU A 300 44.44 12.98 -2.87
C GLU A 300 45.52 12.36 -3.77
N PRO A 301 45.26 12.16 -5.07
CA PRO A 301 46.30 11.64 -5.94
C PRO A 301 47.47 12.60 -5.79
N ASN A 302 48.63 12.10 -5.35
CA ASN A 302 49.87 12.85 -5.32
C ASN A 302 50.14 13.32 -6.76
N ILE A 303 49.66 14.53 -7.09
CA ILE A 303 50.03 15.23 -8.30
C ILE A 303 51.44 15.76 -8.01
N PRO A 304 52.48 15.26 -8.70
CA PRO A 304 53.81 15.82 -8.55
C PRO A 304 53.79 17.30 -8.94
N ASP A 305 54.40 18.14 -8.11
CA ASP A 305 54.55 19.58 -8.31
C ASP A 305 55.03 19.87 -9.75
N ILE A 306 54.16 20.49 -10.55
CA ILE A 306 54.53 21.02 -11.86
C ILE A 306 55.17 22.39 -11.61
N PRO A 307 56.40 22.64 -12.09
CA PRO A 307 57.06 23.93 -11.94
C PRO A 307 56.24 25.05 -12.59
N GLU A 308 55.97 26.07 -11.79
CA GLU A 308 55.28 27.31 -12.14
C GLU A 308 56.19 28.17 -13.04
N ASP A 309 56.22 27.89 -14.35
CA ASP A 309 56.75 28.82 -15.35
C ASP A 309 56.30 28.42 -16.77
N ALA A 310 55.11 28.88 -17.17
CA ALA A 310 54.75 28.98 -18.58
C ALA A 310 53.66 30.05 -18.78
N LEU A 311 54.14 31.27 -19.08
CA LEU A 311 53.38 32.37 -19.65
C LEU A 311 52.66 31.93 -20.94
N ILE A 312 51.33 32.11 -21.01
CA ILE A 312 50.58 32.16 -22.28
C ILE A 312 49.63 33.37 -22.23
N PRO A 313 49.47 34.12 -23.34
CA PRO A 313 48.90 35.46 -23.35
C PRO A 313 47.38 35.51 -23.59
N ASP A 314 46.83 36.69 -23.27
CA ASP A 314 45.46 37.14 -23.49
C ASP A 314 44.98 36.99 -24.95
N GLU A 315 43.74 36.50 -25.13
CA GLU A 315 42.77 37.14 -26.04
C GLU A 315 41.32 36.73 -25.69
N PRO A 316 40.33 37.61 -25.96
CA PRO A 316 38.95 37.45 -25.53
C PRO A 316 38.07 36.85 -26.64
N ASP A 317 37.04 36.09 -26.27
CA ASP A 317 35.77 36.13 -26.99
C ASP A 317 34.64 35.59 -26.13
N ASN A 318 33.57 36.38 -26.09
CA ASN A 318 32.38 36.21 -25.28
C ASN A 318 31.34 35.40 -26.06
N PRO A 319 30.98 34.16 -25.68
CA PRO A 319 29.91 33.44 -26.36
C PRO A 319 28.54 33.87 -25.83
N THR A 320 27.70 34.31 -26.75
CA THR A 320 26.27 34.55 -26.57
C THR A 320 25.57 33.36 -25.89
N PRO A 321 24.71 33.57 -24.87
CA PRO A 321 24.02 32.49 -24.20
C PRO A 321 23.02 31.81 -25.15
N THR A 322 23.24 30.52 -25.41
CA THR A 322 22.27 29.66 -26.09
C THR A 322 21.15 29.30 -25.10
N PRO A 323 19.87 29.52 -25.42
CA PRO A 323 18.78 29.12 -24.54
C PRO A 323 18.76 27.60 -24.42
N THR A 324 19.03 27.10 -23.22
CA THR A 324 18.88 25.70 -22.88
C THR A 324 17.39 25.42 -22.72
N PHE A 325 16.80 24.73 -23.70
CA PHE A 325 15.45 24.19 -23.56
C PHE A 325 15.50 22.98 -22.63
N THR A 326 14.99 23.15 -21.42
CA THR A 326 14.72 22.04 -20.51
C THR A 326 13.72 21.10 -21.18
N PRO A 327 14.02 19.80 -21.36
CA PRO A 327 13.07 18.87 -21.95
C PRO A 327 11.84 18.77 -21.04
N THR A 328 10.66 19.05 -21.60
CA THR A 328 9.39 18.91 -20.91
C THR A 328 9.22 17.44 -20.48
N PRO A 329 8.93 17.17 -19.19
CA PRO A 329 8.75 15.80 -18.72
C PRO A 329 7.59 15.15 -19.48
N THR A 330 7.89 14.06 -20.18
CA THR A 330 6.93 13.29 -20.97
C THR A 330 6.63 12.01 -20.22
N LEU A 331 5.39 11.84 -19.75
CA LEU A 331 4.96 10.63 -19.06
C LEU A 331 4.47 9.62 -20.11
N LYS A 332 5.17 8.50 -20.24
CA LYS A 332 4.70 7.36 -21.06
C LYS A 332 3.91 6.41 -20.16
N GLN A 333 2.60 6.38 -20.31
CA GLN A 333 1.73 5.41 -19.62
C GLN A 333 1.25 4.35 -20.61
N ARG A 334 1.30 3.10 -20.15
CA ARG A 334 0.83 1.93 -20.90
C ARG A 334 -0.57 1.60 -20.39
N LEU A 335 -1.60 1.94 -21.17
CA LEU A 335 -2.98 1.57 -20.86
C LEU A 335 -3.32 0.26 -21.58
N LEU A 336 -3.76 -0.75 -20.83
CA LEU A 336 -4.39 -1.95 -21.40
C LEU A 336 -5.91 -1.80 -21.33
N TYR A 337 -6.57 -1.81 -22.49
CA TYR A 337 -8.02 -1.90 -22.59
C TYR A 337 -8.44 -3.31 -22.98
N TYR A 338 -9.36 -3.90 -22.22
CA TYR A 338 -10.06 -5.12 -22.60
C TYR A 338 -11.43 -4.78 -23.13
N LEU A 339 -11.68 -5.07 -24.41
CA LEU A 339 -13.00 -4.96 -25.02
C LEU A 339 -13.67 -6.34 -24.98
N PRO A 340 -14.75 -6.54 -24.20
CA PRO A 340 -15.51 -7.77 -24.28
C PRO A 340 -16.28 -7.81 -25.61
N VAL A 341 -16.00 -8.82 -26.43
CA VAL A 341 -16.81 -9.12 -27.62
C VAL A 341 -18.06 -9.86 -27.15
N ILE A 342 -19.20 -9.17 -27.10
CA ILE A 342 -20.48 -9.81 -26.83
C ILE A 342 -20.99 -10.42 -28.14
N SER A 343 -20.77 -11.72 -28.32
CA SER A 343 -21.39 -12.49 -29.41
C SER A 343 -22.82 -12.81 -29.01
N GLY A 344 -23.79 -12.15 -29.66
CA GLY A 344 -25.21 -12.42 -29.45
C GLY A 344 -25.63 -13.70 -30.14
N ASN A 345 -25.51 -14.85 -29.46
CA ASN A 345 -26.25 -16.06 -29.79
C ASN A 345 -26.59 -16.80 -28.49
N ASN A 346 -27.88 -16.74 -28.11
CA ASN A 346 -28.43 -17.54 -27.03
C ASN A 346 -28.48 -18.99 -27.50
N ASN A 347 -27.49 -19.81 -27.13
CA ASN A 347 -27.64 -21.21 -26.73
C ASN A 347 -26.26 -21.85 -26.54
N VAL A 348 -26.09 -22.51 -25.38
CA VAL A 348 -24.94 -23.33 -24.93
C VAL A 348 -23.78 -22.54 -24.30
N LEU A 349 -23.54 -22.76 -23.00
CA LEU A 349 -22.33 -22.33 -22.27
C LEU A 349 -21.14 -23.20 -22.71
N GLU A 350 -20.30 -22.69 -23.59
CA GLU A 350 -18.92 -23.16 -23.74
C GLU A 350 -17.97 -22.17 -23.03
N ALA A 351 -16.85 -22.69 -22.51
CA ALA A 351 -15.83 -21.88 -21.84
C ALA A 351 -15.27 -20.81 -22.79
N PRO A 352 -15.08 -19.55 -22.34
CA PRO A 352 -14.71 -18.45 -23.22
C PRO A 352 -13.30 -18.65 -23.81
N THR A 353 -13.22 -18.67 -25.13
CA THR A 353 -11.95 -18.59 -25.87
C THR A 353 -11.30 -17.23 -25.63
N PRO A 354 -9.99 -17.16 -25.35
CA PRO A 354 -9.30 -15.87 -25.15
C PRO A 354 -9.38 -15.01 -26.42
N ALA A 355 -9.96 -13.82 -26.29
CA ALA A 355 -10.03 -12.84 -27.37
C ALA A 355 -8.64 -12.22 -27.63
N PRO A 356 -8.31 -11.85 -28.89
CA PRO A 356 -7.06 -11.16 -29.19
C PRO A 356 -7.00 -9.80 -28.48
N SER A 357 -5.90 -9.54 -27.77
CA SER A 357 -5.62 -8.26 -27.12
C SER A 357 -4.70 -7.41 -27.99
N THR A 358 -5.07 -6.15 -28.24
CA THR A 358 -4.20 -5.16 -28.89
C THR A 358 -3.66 -4.19 -27.84
N THR A 359 -2.33 -3.99 -27.82
CA THR A 359 -1.69 -3.01 -26.95
C THR A 359 -1.34 -1.75 -27.75
N PHE A 360 -1.57 -0.57 -27.19
CA PHE A 360 -1.05 0.69 -27.72
C PHE A 360 -0.46 1.57 -26.61
N VAL A 361 0.40 2.50 -27.00
CA VAL A 361 1.08 3.44 -26.10
C VAL A 361 0.53 4.83 -26.39
N VAL A 362 0.08 5.53 -25.36
CA VAL A 362 -0.38 6.92 -25.50
C VAL A 362 0.60 7.82 -24.77
N THR A 363 0.97 8.93 -25.41
CA THR A 363 1.83 9.96 -24.82
C THR A 363 0.96 11.11 -24.36
N LEU A 364 1.00 11.44 -23.07
CA LEU A 364 0.23 12.54 -22.51
C LEU A 364 1.12 13.76 -22.29
N ASN A 365 0.69 14.92 -22.77
CA ASN A 365 1.26 16.19 -22.34
C ASN A 365 0.57 16.63 -21.05
N ILE A 366 1.30 16.56 -19.93
CA ILE A 366 0.76 16.83 -18.59
C ILE A 366 0.32 18.28 -18.38
N ASN A 367 0.85 19.22 -19.17
CA ASN A 367 0.53 20.64 -19.01
C ASN A 367 -0.77 21.03 -19.72
N THR A 368 -1.15 20.31 -20.78
CA THR A 368 -2.33 20.64 -21.59
C THR A 368 -3.48 19.65 -21.39
N GLN A 369 -3.22 18.49 -20.76
CA GLN A 369 -4.19 17.39 -20.57
C GLN A 369 -4.92 16.97 -21.87
N THR A 370 -4.31 17.20 -23.04
CA THR A 370 -4.92 16.90 -24.34
C THR A 370 -4.43 15.55 -24.87
N LEU A 371 -5.40 14.66 -25.16
CA LEU A 371 -5.20 13.39 -25.87
C LEU A 371 -5.45 13.62 -27.37
N CYS A 372 -4.55 14.31 -28.05
CA CYS A 372 -4.64 14.49 -29.51
C CYS A 372 -3.35 13.93 -30.14
N SER A 373 -3.35 12.62 -30.45
CA SER A 373 -2.43 12.06 -31.45
C SER A 373 -3.25 11.53 -32.62
N ASP A 374 -2.69 11.63 -33.84
CA ASP A 374 -3.34 11.14 -35.06
C ASP A 374 -3.71 9.65 -34.98
N GLU A 375 -2.97 8.88 -34.18
CA GLU A 375 -3.25 7.47 -33.90
C GLU A 375 -4.56 7.27 -33.12
N VAL A 376 -4.84 8.12 -32.12
CA VAL A 376 -6.09 8.05 -31.34
C VAL A 376 -7.29 8.38 -32.22
N VAL A 377 -7.15 9.36 -33.12
CA VAL A 377 -8.21 9.72 -34.09
C VAL A 377 -8.44 8.61 -35.12
N ALA A 378 -7.37 7.98 -35.61
CA ALA A 378 -7.47 6.86 -36.55
C ALA A 378 -8.15 5.63 -35.93
N ILE A 379 -7.85 5.31 -34.66
CA ILE A 379 -8.47 4.19 -33.94
C ILE A 379 -9.96 4.47 -33.67
N MET A 380 -10.30 5.68 -33.22
CA MET A 380 -11.70 6.08 -32.99
C MET A 380 -12.53 6.02 -34.29
N SER A 381 -11.91 6.35 -35.42
CA SER A 381 -12.52 6.20 -36.75
C SER A 381 -12.75 4.72 -37.13
N GLN A 382 -11.80 3.83 -36.87
CA GLN A 382 -11.96 2.38 -37.12
C GLN A 382 -13.06 1.75 -36.25
N LEU A 383 -13.32 2.31 -35.06
CA LEU A 383 -14.39 1.88 -34.17
C LEU A 383 -15.77 2.48 -34.51
N GLY A 384 -15.89 3.25 -35.60
CA GLY A 384 -17.17 3.79 -36.09
C GLY A 384 -17.70 4.99 -35.31
N ILE A 385 -16.87 5.67 -34.51
CA ILE A 385 -17.27 6.83 -33.70
C ILE A 385 -17.19 8.09 -34.58
N ALA A 386 -18.34 8.57 -35.07
CA ALA A 386 -18.41 9.49 -36.21
C ALA A 386 -18.65 10.99 -35.90
N LYS A 387 -18.39 11.49 -34.67
CA LYS A 387 -18.57 12.93 -34.33
C LYS A 387 -17.44 13.48 -33.46
N PRO A 388 -17.13 14.79 -33.53
CA PRO A 388 -15.76 15.28 -33.41
C PRO A 388 -15.31 15.35 -31.95
N VAL A 389 -14.14 14.76 -31.69
CA VAL A 389 -13.29 15.18 -30.59
C VAL A 389 -12.88 16.62 -30.90
N ILE A 390 -13.43 17.58 -30.18
CA ILE A 390 -13.03 18.98 -30.33
C ILE A 390 -11.65 19.10 -29.65
N CYS A 391 -10.58 19.03 -30.44
CA CYS A 391 -9.28 19.55 -30.02
C CYS A 391 -9.33 21.07 -30.23
N THR A 392 -9.58 21.85 -29.17
CA THR A 392 -9.31 23.30 -29.20
C THR A 392 -7.81 23.53 -29.01
N PRO A 393 -7.23 24.55 -29.69
CA PRO A 393 -5.82 24.92 -29.54
C PRO A 393 -5.47 25.34 -28.11
#